data_AF-A0AAD5GWA3-F1
#
_entry.id   AF-A0AAD5GWA3-F1
#
_cell.length_a   1.000
_cell.length_b   1.000
_cell.length_c   1.000
_cell.angle_alpha   90.00
_cell.angle_beta   90.00
_cell.angle_gamma   90.00
#
_symmetry.space_group_name_H-M   'P 1'
#
loop_
_entity.id
_entity.type
_entity.pdbx_description
1 polymer ?
#
loop_
_entity_poly.entity_id
_entity_poly.type
_entity_poly.pdbx_seq_one_letter_code
_entity_poly.pdbx_strand_id
1 'polypeptide(L)'
;MSTKPSRMLICIGDIHGYIRKLQRLWSNLQSLIPPSDFNHARIIFLGDYCDRGPDTRKVLDFLISLPSQYPNQSHVFLAGNHDFAFAAFLGALPPPPDARATWAEFAASEDREGWYKGYGYENMHLQGRRWAGNITVTFNAAKGTEYKGSIYDAGTTFESYGLPHGSPDLMKAVPDEHKKFLADLVWIHEEMLGFMPIEPQN
;
A
#
# COMPACT_ATOMS: atom_id res chain seq x y z
N MET A 1 -22.29 -5.77 -33.65
CA MET A 1 -21.77 -5.05 -32.47
C MET A 1 -20.45 -5.68 -32.12
N SER A 2 -19.34 -4.93 -32.15
CA SER A 2 -18.01 -5.45 -31.81
C SER A 2 -17.96 -5.67 -30.30
N THR A 3 -18.00 -6.93 -29.86
CA THR A 3 -17.73 -7.27 -28.46
C THR A 3 -16.25 -6.97 -28.23
N LYS A 4 -15.94 -5.96 -27.41
CA LYS A 4 -14.58 -5.77 -26.92
C LYS A 4 -14.11 -7.12 -26.35
N PRO A 5 -12.96 -7.67 -26.77
CA PRO A 5 -12.49 -8.92 -26.20
C PRO A 5 -12.37 -8.77 -24.68
N SER A 6 -12.78 -9.80 -23.96
CA SER A 6 -12.67 -9.83 -22.50
C SER A 6 -11.21 -9.63 -22.13
N ARG A 7 -10.92 -8.51 -21.48
CA ARG A 7 -9.58 -8.18 -21.03
C ARG A 7 -9.25 -9.05 -19.82
N MET A 8 -8.12 -9.74 -19.83
CA MET A 8 -7.67 -10.50 -18.66
C MET A 8 -7.51 -9.57 -17.46
N LEU A 9 -8.15 -9.93 -16.34
CA LEU A 9 -8.10 -9.21 -15.08
C LEU A 9 -7.22 -9.99 -14.09
N ILE A 10 -6.22 -9.32 -13.50
CA ILE A 10 -5.32 -9.90 -12.51
C ILE A 10 -5.42 -9.05 -11.24
N CYS A 11 -5.86 -9.66 -10.14
CA CYS A 11 -5.89 -9.01 -8.83
C CYS A 11 -4.72 -9.53 -7.98
N ILE A 12 -3.88 -8.62 -7.48
CA ILE A 12 -2.69 -8.93 -6.68
C ILE A 12 -2.94 -8.46 -5.25
N GLY A 13 -2.92 -9.39 -4.30
CA GLY A 13 -3.09 -9.11 -2.87
C GLY A 13 -1.90 -8.39 -2.23
N ASP A 14 -1.93 -8.29 -0.90
CA ASP A 14 -0.98 -7.55 -0.07
C ASP A 14 0.48 -7.92 -0.35
N ILE A 15 1.33 -6.90 -0.44
CA ILE A 15 2.75 -7.07 -0.79
C ILE A 15 3.66 -6.91 0.43
N HIS A 16 3.35 -5.95 1.31
CA HIS A 16 4.04 -5.72 2.58
C HIS A 16 5.57 -5.73 2.48
N GLY A 17 6.15 -4.91 1.60
CA GLY A 17 7.59 -4.77 1.48
C GLY A 17 8.33 -6.04 1.02
N TYR A 18 7.65 -7.10 0.58
CA TYR A 18 8.28 -8.34 0.13
C TYR A 18 8.60 -8.32 -1.37
N ILE A 19 9.55 -7.47 -1.78
CA ILE A 19 9.93 -7.30 -3.19
C ILE A 19 10.24 -8.62 -3.91
N ARG A 20 10.93 -9.57 -3.26
CA ARG A 20 11.24 -10.89 -3.86
C ARG A 20 9.99 -11.73 -4.13
N LYS A 21 8.94 -11.62 -3.30
CA LYS A 21 7.66 -12.31 -3.54
C LYS A 21 6.96 -11.68 -4.73
N LEU A 22 6.91 -10.34 -4.77
CA LEU A 22 6.32 -9.59 -5.88
C LEU A 22 6.98 -9.91 -7.22
N GLN A 23 8.32 -9.86 -7.29
CA GLN A 23 9.07 -10.18 -8.52
C GLN A 23 8.85 -11.62 -8.99
N ARG A 24 8.80 -12.58 -8.06
CA ARG A 24 8.50 -13.99 -8.39
C ARG A 24 7.07 -14.16 -8.90
N LEU A 25 6.09 -13.53 -8.24
CA LEU A 25 4.71 -13.54 -8.70
C LEU A 25 4.61 -12.95 -10.11
N TRP A 26 5.22 -11.80 -10.35
CA TRP A 26 5.22 -11.15 -11.65
C TRP A 26 5.84 -12.02 -12.75
N SER A 27 7.00 -12.62 -12.48
CA SER A 27 7.67 -13.54 -13.40
C SER A 27 6.83 -14.79 -13.69
N ASN A 28 6.13 -15.34 -12.69
CA ASN A 28 5.21 -16.46 -12.89
C ASN A 28 4.02 -16.05 -13.76
N LEU A 29 3.42 -14.88 -13.53
CA LEU A 29 2.32 -14.37 -14.37
C LEU A 29 2.76 -14.21 -15.83
N GLN A 30 3.94 -13.62 -16.07
CA GLN A 30 4.51 -13.49 -17.42
C GLN A 30 4.75 -14.83 -18.11
N SER A 31 5.07 -15.88 -17.35
CA SER A 31 5.40 -17.20 -17.90
C SER A 31 4.17 -18.07 -18.13
N LEU A 32 3.15 -17.94 -17.27
CA LEU A 32 1.96 -18.80 -17.28
C LEU A 32 0.82 -18.24 -18.12
N ILE A 33 0.78 -16.93 -18.35
CA ILE A 33 -0.26 -16.27 -19.14
C ILE A 33 0.22 -16.11 -20.58
N PRO A 34 -0.62 -16.35 -21.60
CA PRO A 34 -0.27 -16.08 -22.99
C PRO A 34 0.26 -14.64 -23.16
N PRO A 35 1.40 -14.42 -23.87
CA PRO A 35 2.02 -13.09 -23.95
C PRO A 35 1.07 -11.98 -24.42
N SER A 36 0.16 -12.30 -25.35
CA SER A 36 -0.87 -11.36 -25.82
C SER A 36 -1.82 -10.94 -24.71
N ASP A 37 -2.29 -11.88 -23.89
CA ASP A 37 -3.24 -11.61 -22.81
C ASP A 37 -2.56 -10.85 -21.67
N PHE A 38 -1.33 -11.25 -21.31
CA PHE A 38 -0.55 -10.56 -20.28
C PHE A 38 -0.24 -9.11 -20.70
N ASN A 39 0.19 -8.88 -21.95
CA ASN A 39 0.53 -7.55 -22.45
C ASN A 39 -0.68 -6.59 -22.45
N HIS A 40 -1.91 -7.10 -22.57
CA HIS A 40 -3.12 -6.28 -22.54
C HIS A 40 -3.91 -6.42 -21.24
N ALA A 41 -3.38 -7.09 -20.22
CA ALA A 41 -4.10 -7.34 -18.96
C ALA A 41 -4.43 -6.04 -18.20
N ARG A 42 -5.52 -6.07 -17.43
CA ARG A 42 -5.78 -5.11 -16.36
C ARG A 42 -5.21 -5.71 -15.08
N ILE A 43 -4.36 -4.96 -14.40
CA ILE A 43 -3.73 -5.41 -13.16
C ILE A 43 -4.18 -4.50 -12.03
N ILE A 44 -4.87 -5.08 -11.05
CA ILE A 44 -5.37 -4.39 -9.86
C ILE A 44 -4.54 -4.86 -8.67
N PHE A 45 -3.77 -3.96 -8.11
CA PHE A 45 -3.09 -4.16 -6.83
C PHE A 45 -4.04 -3.78 -5.70
N LEU A 46 -4.23 -4.67 -4.73
CA LEU A 46 -5.28 -4.55 -3.71
C LEU A 46 -4.85 -3.74 -2.47
N GLY A 47 -3.67 -3.13 -2.49
CA GLY A 47 -3.14 -2.33 -1.39
C GLY A 47 -2.11 -3.07 -0.53
N ASP A 48 -1.78 -2.45 0.60
CA ASP A 48 -0.84 -2.90 1.61
C ASP A 48 0.54 -3.21 1.02
N TYR A 49 1.14 -2.18 0.42
CA TYR A 49 2.46 -2.23 -0.22
C TYR A 49 3.60 -2.12 0.77
N CYS A 50 3.38 -1.33 1.83
CA CYS A 50 4.36 -1.02 2.86
C CYS A 50 4.22 -1.91 4.11
N ASP A 51 5.17 -1.76 5.02
CA ASP A 51 5.24 -2.40 6.36
C ASP A 51 5.46 -3.90 6.37
N ARG A 52 5.81 -4.43 7.55
CA ARG A 52 6.10 -5.85 7.85
C ARG A 52 7.34 -6.41 7.15
N GLY A 53 7.41 -6.36 5.83
CA GLY A 53 8.57 -6.78 5.04
C GLY A 53 9.63 -5.68 4.91
N PRO A 54 10.86 -6.05 4.52
CA PRO A 54 12.04 -5.19 4.66
C PRO A 54 12.26 -4.19 3.52
N ASP A 55 11.61 -4.35 2.36
CA ASP A 55 11.97 -3.66 1.13
C ASP A 55 10.84 -2.78 0.57
N THR A 56 10.08 -2.07 1.43
CA THR A 56 9.00 -1.17 1.00
C THR A 56 9.44 -0.21 -0.10
N ARG A 57 10.59 0.45 0.04
CA ARG A 57 11.16 1.33 -0.99
C ARG A 57 11.22 0.66 -2.37
N LYS A 58 11.79 -0.56 -2.45
CA LYS A 58 11.93 -1.30 -3.71
C LYS A 58 10.59 -1.78 -4.26
N VAL A 59 9.61 -2.05 -3.40
CA VAL A 59 8.25 -2.35 -3.83
C VAL A 59 7.65 -1.15 -4.54
N LEU A 60 7.75 0.06 -3.97
CA LEU A 60 7.24 1.26 -4.63
C LEU A 60 7.99 1.55 -5.93
N ASP A 61 9.33 1.44 -5.94
CA ASP A 61 10.14 1.55 -7.18
C ASP A 61 9.61 0.62 -8.28
N PHE A 62 9.33 -0.64 -7.92
CA PHE A 62 8.81 -1.64 -8.85
C PHE A 62 7.42 -1.25 -9.38
N LEU A 63 6.47 -0.92 -8.51
CA LEU A 63 5.10 -0.57 -8.90
C LEU A 63 5.06 0.67 -9.81
N ILE A 64 5.84 1.69 -9.48
CA ILE A 64 5.96 2.94 -10.26
C ILE A 64 6.53 2.66 -11.67
N SER A 65 7.39 1.66 -11.80
CA SER A 65 8.00 1.30 -13.09
C SER A 65 7.07 0.53 -14.04
N LEU A 66 5.97 -0.06 -13.55
CA LEU A 66 5.13 -0.95 -14.37
C LEU A 66 4.46 -0.25 -15.56
N PRO A 67 3.88 0.96 -15.43
CA PRO A 67 3.23 1.63 -16.56
C PRO A 67 4.18 1.91 -17.73
N SER A 68 5.45 2.23 -17.45
CA SER A 68 6.44 2.48 -18.51
C SER A 68 6.98 1.19 -19.12
N GLN A 69 7.14 0.13 -18.32
CA GLN A 69 7.57 -1.19 -18.81
C GLN A 69 6.48 -1.92 -19.61
N TYR A 70 5.21 -1.69 -19.27
CA TYR A 70 4.06 -2.37 -19.88
C TYR A 70 3.00 -1.36 -20.35
N PRO A 71 3.28 -0.59 -21.42
CA PRO A 71 2.41 0.51 -21.85
C PRO A 71 1.04 0.08 -22.37
N ASN A 72 0.87 -1.20 -22.71
CA ASN A 72 -0.40 -1.78 -23.16
C ASN A 72 -1.24 -2.35 -22.01
N GLN A 73 -0.65 -2.47 -20.81
CA GLN A 73 -1.38 -2.83 -19.60
C GLN A 73 -2.07 -1.59 -19.02
N SER A 74 -2.95 -1.84 -18.06
CA SER A 74 -3.51 -0.79 -17.21
C SER A 74 -3.40 -1.26 -15.78
N HIS A 75 -2.79 -0.40 -14.97
CA HIS A 75 -2.51 -0.67 -13.57
C HIS A 75 -3.45 0.17 -12.72
N VAL A 76 -4.07 -0.48 -11.74
CA VAL A 76 -4.85 0.16 -10.68
C VAL A 76 -4.17 -0.18 -9.37
N PHE A 77 -3.98 0.82 -8.53
CA PHE A 77 -3.35 0.66 -7.22
C PHE A 77 -4.33 1.13 -6.16
N LEU A 78 -4.86 0.17 -5.39
CA LEU A 78 -5.75 0.49 -4.27
C LEU A 78 -4.94 1.00 -3.07
N ALA A 79 -5.55 1.86 -2.28
CA ALA A 79 -5.02 2.25 -0.98
C ALA A 79 -5.35 1.17 0.06
N GLY A 80 -4.33 0.46 0.54
CA GLY A 80 -4.46 -0.34 1.76
C GLY A 80 -4.49 0.54 3.00
N ASN A 81 -4.90 -0.03 4.13
CA ASN A 81 -4.91 0.72 5.39
C ASN A 81 -3.49 1.07 5.85
N HIS A 82 -2.49 0.26 5.48
CA HIS A 82 -1.08 0.57 5.74
C HIS A 82 -0.61 1.74 4.88
N ASP A 83 -0.94 1.74 3.58
CA ASP A 83 -0.50 2.79 2.65
C ASP A 83 -1.15 4.14 2.95
N PHE A 84 -2.44 4.13 3.33
CA PHE A 84 -3.12 5.34 3.79
C PHE A 84 -2.42 5.93 5.02
N ALA A 85 -2.07 5.09 6.00
CA ALA A 85 -1.42 5.54 7.22
C ALA A 85 0.00 6.08 6.94
N PHE A 86 0.73 5.43 6.05
CA PHE A 86 2.03 5.90 5.56
C PHE A 86 1.92 7.24 4.83
N ALA A 87 0.99 7.37 3.88
CA ALA A 87 0.74 8.61 3.14
C ALA A 87 0.33 9.76 4.05
N ALA A 88 -0.49 9.49 5.08
CA ALA A 88 -0.87 10.46 6.10
C ALA A 88 0.32 10.92 6.94
N PHE A 89 1.23 10.02 7.31
CA PHE A 89 2.45 10.39 8.02
C PHE A 89 3.37 11.28 7.16
N LEU A 90 3.51 10.98 5.87
CA LEU A 90 4.34 11.76 4.94
C LEU A 90 3.76 13.13 4.58
N GLY A 91 2.50 13.41 4.91
CA GLY A 91 1.79 14.57 4.38
C GLY A 91 1.56 14.50 2.87
N ALA A 92 1.49 13.28 2.30
CA ALA A 92 1.22 13.06 0.88
C ALA A 92 -0.29 13.19 0.55
N LEU A 93 -1.15 13.18 1.56
CA LEU A 93 -2.58 13.42 1.43
C LEU A 93 -2.93 14.84 1.92
N PRO A 94 -4.00 15.46 1.40
CA PRO A 94 -4.56 16.67 2.00
C PRO A 94 -4.81 16.44 3.50
N PRO A 95 -4.42 17.38 4.38
CA PRO A 95 -4.71 17.23 5.79
C PRO A 95 -6.23 17.21 6.02
N PRO A 96 -6.72 16.44 7.00
CA PRO A 96 -8.12 16.52 7.38
C PRO A 96 -8.47 17.96 7.82
N PRO A 97 -9.72 18.43 7.62
CA PRO A 97 -10.15 19.75 8.07
C PRO A 97 -9.93 19.97 9.58
N ASP A 98 -10.12 18.91 10.37
CA ASP A 98 -9.74 18.84 11.78
C ASP A 98 -9.06 17.50 12.07
N ALA A 99 -7.73 17.52 12.22
CA ALA A 99 -6.96 16.34 12.57
C ALA A 99 -7.39 15.76 13.93
N ARG A 100 -7.71 16.62 14.92
CA ARG A 100 -8.04 16.20 16.27
C ARG A 100 -9.35 15.44 16.34
N ALA A 101 -10.31 15.79 15.48
CA ALA A 101 -11.56 15.04 15.34
C ALA A 101 -11.32 13.56 15.00
N THR A 102 -10.28 13.27 14.21
CA THR A 102 -9.92 11.88 13.85
C THR A 102 -9.31 11.08 15.01
N TRP A 103 -8.83 11.76 16.06
CA TRP A 103 -8.15 11.13 17.20
C TRP A 103 -9.12 10.71 18.30
N ALA A 104 -10.21 11.46 18.49
CA ALA A 104 -11.06 11.42 19.68
C ALA A 104 -11.62 10.02 19.99
N GLU A 105 -12.10 9.31 18.96
CA GLU A 105 -12.66 7.96 19.10
C GLU A 105 -11.66 6.96 19.69
N PHE A 106 -10.37 7.11 19.39
CA PHE A 106 -9.32 6.18 19.78
C PHE A 106 -8.39 6.71 20.86
N ALA A 107 -8.69 7.86 21.48
CA ALA A 107 -7.80 8.54 22.44
C ALA A 107 -7.32 7.62 23.58
N ALA A 108 -8.16 6.69 24.04
CA ALA A 108 -7.81 5.71 25.07
C ALA A 108 -6.69 4.72 24.65
N SER A 109 -6.37 4.64 23.36
CA SER A 109 -5.30 3.79 22.82
C SER A 109 -3.94 4.51 22.72
N GLU A 110 -3.90 5.84 22.91
CA GLU A 110 -2.71 6.65 22.66
C GLU A 110 -1.51 6.19 23.49
N ASP A 111 -1.69 5.95 24.78
CA ASP A 111 -0.60 5.53 25.67
C ASP A 111 -0.08 4.13 25.31
N ARG A 112 -0.98 3.20 24.97
CA ARG A 112 -0.59 1.84 24.58
C ARG A 112 0.16 1.82 23.27
N GLU A 113 -0.34 2.55 22.27
CA GLU A 113 0.20 2.57 20.91
C GLU A 113 1.35 3.56 20.74
N GLY A 114 1.57 4.44 21.71
CA GLY A 114 2.64 5.44 21.73
C GLY A 114 2.59 6.34 20.51
N TRP A 115 1.42 6.92 20.21
CA TRP A 115 1.21 7.71 18.99
C TRP A 115 2.30 8.75 18.77
N TYR A 116 2.70 8.94 17.51
CA TYR A 116 3.72 9.92 17.14
C TYR A 116 3.33 11.32 17.61
N LYS A 117 4.31 12.00 18.24
CA LYS A 117 4.21 13.36 18.82
C LYS A 117 5.36 14.26 18.34
N GLY A 118 6.08 13.85 17.30
CA GLY A 118 7.17 14.64 16.71
C GLY A 118 6.66 15.72 15.76
N TYR A 119 7.56 16.30 14.98
CA TYR A 119 7.23 17.39 14.03
C TYR A 119 5.99 17.09 13.17
N GLY A 120 5.06 18.04 13.14
CA GLY A 120 3.87 18.04 12.28
C GLY A 120 2.70 17.19 12.76
N TYR A 121 2.80 16.56 13.94
CA TYR A 121 1.75 15.66 14.45
C TYR A 121 0.41 16.36 14.68
N GLU A 122 0.41 17.68 14.93
CA GLU A 122 -0.77 18.46 15.28
C GLU A 122 -1.81 18.50 14.17
N ASN A 123 -1.37 18.38 12.92
CA ASN A 123 -2.20 18.38 11.71
C ASN A 123 -2.30 16.99 11.07
N MET A 124 -1.76 15.96 11.73
CA MET A 124 -1.67 14.61 11.18
C MET A 124 -2.92 13.79 11.48
N HIS A 125 -3.44 13.09 10.47
CA HIS A 125 -4.52 12.14 10.65
C HIS A 125 -4.13 11.07 11.69
N LEU A 126 -5.11 10.57 12.47
CA LEU A 126 -4.89 9.53 13.49
C LEU A 126 -4.00 8.39 13.00
N GLN A 127 -4.31 7.83 11.83
CA GLN A 127 -3.58 6.66 11.32
C GLN A 127 -2.11 6.96 11.04
N GLY A 128 -1.74 8.16 10.59
CA GLY A 128 -0.33 8.55 10.46
C GLY A 128 0.38 8.59 11.82
N ARG A 129 -0.32 9.08 12.85
CA ARG A 129 0.21 9.09 14.23
C ARG A 129 0.39 7.68 14.80
N ARG A 130 -0.55 6.77 14.53
CA ARG A 130 -0.50 5.36 14.93
C ARG A 130 0.60 4.59 14.18
N TRP A 131 0.76 4.89 12.90
CA TRP A 131 1.72 4.24 12.01
C TRP A 131 3.17 4.51 12.42
N ALA A 132 3.50 5.77 12.73
CA ALA A 132 4.82 6.14 13.26
C ALA A 132 4.92 6.08 14.80
N GLY A 133 3.89 5.55 15.48
CA GLY A 133 3.88 5.41 16.93
C GLY A 133 4.89 4.37 17.43
N ASN A 134 5.21 4.42 18.73
CA ASN A 134 6.09 3.46 19.38
C ASN A 134 5.28 2.59 20.35
N ILE A 135 4.87 1.41 19.89
CA ILE A 135 3.96 0.56 20.66
C ILE A 135 4.65 0.02 21.92
N THR A 136 3.99 0.19 23.06
CA THR A 136 4.53 -0.22 24.38
C THR A 136 4.45 -1.73 24.61
N VAL A 137 3.52 -2.40 23.94
CA VAL A 137 3.39 -3.86 23.94
C VAL A 137 4.25 -4.42 22.82
N THR A 138 5.31 -5.14 23.17
CA THR A 138 6.27 -5.64 22.18
C THR A 138 5.78 -6.88 21.45
N PHE A 139 4.91 -7.70 22.06
CA PHE A 139 4.45 -8.97 21.48
C PHE A 139 3.01 -8.91 20.95
N ASN A 140 2.82 -9.29 19.69
CA ASN A 140 1.52 -9.46 19.06
C ASN A 140 1.05 -10.91 19.20
N ALA A 141 0.16 -11.16 20.16
CA ALA A 141 -0.38 -12.50 20.41
C ALA A 141 -1.17 -13.08 19.23
N ALA A 142 -1.81 -12.24 18.40
CA ALA A 142 -2.58 -12.71 17.25
C ALA A 142 -1.68 -13.19 16.10
N LYS A 143 -0.50 -12.58 15.93
CA LYS A 143 0.48 -12.96 14.91
C LYS A 143 1.55 -13.93 15.42
N GLY A 144 1.69 -14.07 16.74
CA GLY A 144 2.74 -14.86 17.37
C GLY A 144 4.14 -14.27 17.17
N THR A 145 4.25 -12.95 16.97
CA THR A 145 5.51 -12.26 16.66
C THR A 145 5.60 -10.93 17.41
N GLU A 146 6.80 -10.36 17.50
CA GLU A 146 6.96 -9.00 18.00
C GLU A 146 6.50 -7.95 16.98
N TYR A 147 5.98 -6.83 17.46
CA TYR A 147 5.68 -5.67 16.64
C TYR A 147 6.97 -5.03 16.12
N LYS A 148 6.95 -4.58 14.87
CA LYS A 148 8.09 -3.84 14.29
C LYS A 148 7.88 -2.33 14.46
N GLY A 149 8.16 -1.83 15.66
CA GLY A 149 8.11 -0.41 16.01
C GLY A 149 6.72 0.12 16.37
N SER A 150 5.71 -0.10 15.51
CA SER A 150 4.34 0.40 15.73
C SER A 150 3.30 -0.70 15.63
N ILE A 151 2.04 -0.37 15.93
CA ILE A 151 0.90 -1.27 15.72
C ILE A 151 0.72 -1.68 14.24
N TYR A 152 1.30 -0.91 13.32
CA TYR A 152 1.33 -1.16 11.88
C TYR A 152 2.53 -2.01 11.42
N ASP A 153 3.47 -2.35 12.30
CA ASP A 153 4.75 -2.96 11.91
C ASP A 153 5.56 -2.07 10.94
N ALA A 154 5.49 -0.74 11.13
CA ALA A 154 6.04 0.26 10.22
C ALA A 154 7.57 0.40 10.26
N GLY A 155 8.25 -0.13 11.28
CA GLY A 155 9.68 0.03 11.47
C GLY A 155 10.50 -0.38 10.25
N THR A 156 10.09 -1.46 9.57
CA THR A 156 10.78 -1.92 8.34
C THR A 156 10.58 -0.97 7.17
N THR A 157 9.48 -0.21 7.12
CA THR A 157 9.30 0.84 6.12
C THR A 157 10.32 1.95 6.34
N PHE A 158 10.47 2.46 7.57
CA PHE A 158 11.51 3.45 7.89
C PHE A 158 12.91 2.95 7.51
N GLU A 159 13.25 1.72 7.90
CA GLU A 159 14.53 1.09 7.61
C GLU A 159 14.79 0.95 6.11
N SER A 160 13.75 0.66 5.31
CA SER A 160 13.87 0.56 3.85
C SER A 160 14.25 1.89 3.17
N TYR A 161 14.03 3.02 3.84
CA TYR A 161 14.49 4.35 3.44
C TYR A 161 15.77 4.79 4.16
N GLY A 162 16.39 3.91 4.95
CA GLY A 162 17.65 4.16 5.63
C GLY A 162 17.53 4.97 6.92
N LEU A 163 16.35 4.97 7.55
CA LEU A 163 16.07 5.75 8.75
C LEU A 163 15.60 4.86 9.91
N PRO A 164 15.87 5.26 11.16
CA PRO A 164 15.28 4.59 12.32
C PRO A 164 13.76 4.82 12.38
N HIS A 165 13.05 3.86 12.96
CA HIS A 165 11.61 3.94 13.20
C HIS A 165 11.20 5.24 13.93
N GLY A 166 10.11 5.86 13.48
CA GLY A 166 9.55 7.07 14.08
C GLY A 166 10.30 8.37 13.73
N SER A 167 11.34 8.33 12.88
CA SER A 167 12.09 9.54 12.51
C SER A 167 11.27 10.50 11.63
N PRO A 168 11.15 11.79 11.98
CA PRO A 168 10.52 12.79 11.10
C PRO A 168 11.25 12.97 9.77
N ASP A 169 12.55 12.63 9.71
CA ASP A 169 13.34 12.77 8.49
C ASP A 169 12.86 11.86 7.36
N LEU A 170 11.99 10.88 7.65
CA LEU A 170 11.37 10.05 6.62
C LEU A 170 10.53 10.90 5.66
N MET A 171 9.91 11.99 6.12
CA MET A 171 9.18 12.93 5.27
C MET A 171 10.08 13.56 4.19
N LYS A 172 11.39 13.70 4.47
CA LYS A 172 12.39 14.20 3.52
C LYS A 172 13.04 13.09 2.70
N ALA A 173 13.26 11.91 3.29
CA ALA A 173 13.97 10.82 2.65
C ALA A 173 13.12 10.07 1.61
N VAL A 174 11.79 10.07 1.74
CA VAL A 174 10.90 9.45 0.75
C VAL A 174 10.88 10.31 -0.53
N PRO A 175 11.22 9.74 -1.70
CA PRO A 175 11.22 10.46 -2.98
C PRO A 175 9.84 11.03 -3.33
N ASP A 176 9.82 12.14 -4.07
CA ASP A 176 8.56 12.79 -4.47
C ASP A 176 7.71 11.90 -5.39
N GLU A 177 8.34 11.05 -6.20
CA GLU A 177 7.64 10.03 -6.99
C GLU A 177 6.88 9.01 -6.13
N HIS A 178 7.43 8.64 -4.96
CA HIS A 178 6.76 7.73 -4.03
C HIS A 178 5.60 8.44 -3.32
N LYS A 179 5.79 9.71 -2.92
CA LYS A 179 4.70 10.53 -2.37
C LYS A 179 3.57 10.70 -3.37
N LYS A 180 3.91 10.97 -4.63
CA LYS A 180 2.95 11.06 -5.73
C LYS A 180 2.21 9.73 -5.92
N PHE A 181 2.92 8.61 -5.97
CA PHE A 181 2.31 7.28 -6.08
C PHE A 181 1.29 7.05 -4.96
N LEU A 182 1.66 7.34 -3.70
CA LEU A 182 0.78 7.20 -2.54
C LEU A 182 -0.44 8.13 -2.61
N ALA A 183 -0.26 9.36 -3.10
CA ALA A 183 -1.33 10.34 -3.28
C ALA A 183 -2.32 9.96 -4.40
N ASP A 184 -1.84 9.22 -5.41
CA ASP A 184 -2.63 8.77 -6.56
C ASP A 184 -3.37 7.44 -6.31
N LEU A 185 -3.15 6.77 -5.16
CA LEU A 185 -3.85 5.54 -4.80
C LEU A 185 -5.36 5.78 -4.69
N VAL A 186 -6.16 4.88 -5.26
CA VAL A 186 -7.61 4.97 -5.20
C VAL A 186 -8.16 4.09 -4.08
N TRP A 187 -9.21 4.54 -3.39
CA TRP A 187 -9.81 3.73 -2.31
C TRP A 187 -10.76 2.66 -2.85
N ILE A 188 -11.32 2.92 -4.04
CA ILE A 188 -12.31 2.07 -4.69
C ILE A 188 -12.00 2.06 -6.19
N HIS A 189 -12.10 0.87 -6.79
CA HIS A 189 -12.09 0.69 -8.23
C HIS A 189 -13.21 -0.28 -8.63
N GLU A 190 -14.04 0.12 -9.58
CA GLU A 190 -15.09 -0.72 -10.14
C GLU A 190 -14.66 -1.21 -11.52
N GLU A 191 -14.65 -2.52 -11.74
CA GLU A 191 -14.36 -3.13 -13.04
C GLU A 191 -15.57 -3.92 -13.53
N MET A 192 -16.05 -3.59 -14.72
CA MET A 192 -17.16 -4.31 -15.36
C MET A 192 -16.64 -5.59 -16.00
N LEU A 193 -17.09 -6.74 -15.51
CA LEU A 193 -16.79 -8.03 -16.12
C LEU A 193 -17.79 -8.34 -17.23
N GLY A 194 -17.28 -8.56 -18.44
CA GLY A 194 -18.09 -9.08 -19.54
C GLY A 194 -18.48 -10.53 -19.25
N PHE A 195 -19.67 -10.75 -18.68
CA PHE A 195 -20.22 -12.11 -18.59
C PHE A 195 -20.63 -12.57 -20.00
N MET A 196 -19.94 -13.58 -20.54
CA MET A 196 -20.54 -14.39 -21.59
C MET A 196 -21.55 -15.31 -20.90
N PRO A 197 -22.86 -15.23 -21.20
CA PRO A 197 -23.80 -16.20 -20.68
C PRO A 197 -23.34 -17.59 -21.12
N ILE A 198 -23.27 -18.52 -20.16
CA ILE A 198 -23.07 -19.94 -20.46
C ILE A 198 -24.34 -20.36 -21.20
N GLU A 199 -24.27 -20.55 -22.51
CA GLU A 199 -25.40 -21.12 -23.24
C GLU A 199 -25.66 -22.53 -22.68
N PRO A 200 -26.91 -22.85 -22.32
CA PRO A 200 -27.24 -24.20 -21.88
C PRO A 200 -26.90 -25.17 -23.00
N GLN A 201 -26.06 -26.16 -22.70
CA GLN A 201 -25.86 -27.31 -23.58
C GLN A 201 -27.19 -28.08 -23.61
N ASN A 202 -27.92 -27.94 -24.72
CA ASN A 202 -29.07 -28.78 -25.05
C ASN A 202 -28.60 -30.17 -25.49
#